data_AF-A0A522EKR3-F1
#
_entry.id   AF-A0A522EKR3-F1
#
_cell.length_a   1.000
_cell.length_b   1.000
_cell.length_c   1.000
_cell.angle_alpha   90.00
_cell.angle_beta   90.00
_cell.angle_gamma   90.00
#
_symmetry.space_group_name_H-M   'P 1'
#
loop_
_entity.id
_entity.type
_entity.pdbx_description
1 polymer ?
#
loop_
_entity_poly.entity_id
_entity_poly.type
_entity_poly.pdbx_seq_one_letter_code
_entity_poly.pdbx_strand_id
1 'polypeptide(L)'
;MVIASSGFFNIAYANEPHFLVINYHDIVGSKQTPVYATDVSEDRFEEQLHWLKEHGYRIVSIQAVFDAADGKASLPDKAVLLAFDDGYQSFYTKVFPLLKKHHYPAVVALVGAWMDGNKPADVKQPLLTWEQVRELRQSGLVEIASHSYDLHQGILANPQQNTQAAAVTRRYDPATAHYESDDDYQERIRTRLKSSAEFIFQHTGVRPRVMVWPYGEYNSISLEASSEAGMPITMGLIDGFNTLADIKALRRLIIVDNPDTGQFADIVTGLRADRSLRVAHLDMDYLYDDDARQTERNLDSVVQRIKDMRINTVFLQAYADPDGDGNAEALYFPNRHLPVRQDLFNRVAWQLKRVAGVKVYAWMPVLAYRNKLPDAWYVQEWRDGKAQKASHIYTRLSPFQPEARQFVAEIYEDLGKYCNFDGILFHDDGILSDYEDASPEALAFTHEVWGLPGQFEKLHATGDMRLAWAHRKTELISQFTDELASRVRIYRPAIKTARNFYALPLLKPYSEEWYAQSFESFLAHYDYVAIEAMPFMEEAERPLEWLVQLVNEAARYPGGLKKTVFELQAV
;
A
#
# COMPACT_ATOMS: atom_id res chain seq x y z
N MET A 1 -12.42 -30.24 -8.82
CA MET A 1 -12.99 -29.41 -9.91
C MET A 1 -11.80 -28.84 -10.66
N VAL A 2 -11.65 -29.23 -11.92
CA VAL A 2 -10.42 -29.11 -12.72
C VAL A 2 -10.08 -27.63 -12.97
N ILE A 3 -8.92 -27.19 -12.49
CA ILE A 3 -8.35 -25.88 -12.80
C ILE A 3 -7.52 -26.06 -14.08
N ALA A 4 -8.00 -25.47 -15.18
CA ALA A 4 -7.30 -25.47 -16.45
C ALA A 4 -6.13 -24.48 -16.39
N SER A 5 -4.95 -24.97 -16.76
CA SER A 5 -3.73 -24.21 -16.99
C SER A 5 -3.90 -23.26 -18.18
N SER A 6 -3.69 -21.97 -17.98
CA SER A 6 -3.50 -21.01 -19.06
C SER A 6 -2.10 -20.42 -18.97
N GLY A 7 -1.22 -20.90 -19.86
CA GLY A 7 0.11 -20.35 -20.09
C GLY A 7 0.05 -19.03 -20.88
N PHE A 8 0.94 -18.12 -20.52
CA PHE A 8 1.16 -16.82 -21.14
C PHE A 8 1.75 -16.93 -22.55
N PHE A 9 1.40 -15.99 -23.44
CA PHE A 9 2.37 -15.28 -24.28
C PHE A 9 1.80 -13.92 -24.74
N ASN A 10 2.53 -12.86 -24.38
CA ASN A 10 2.60 -11.51 -24.95
C ASN A 10 1.42 -11.01 -25.81
N ILE A 11 0.58 -10.17 -25.20
CA ILE A 11 -0.21 -9.16 -25.92
C ILE A 11 0.43 -7.80 -25.63
N ALA A 12 0.61 -7.00 -26.68
CA ALA A 12 1.25 -5.70 -26.67
C ALA A 12 0.64 -4.74 -25.62
N TYR A 13 1.43 -4.31 -24.63
CA TYR A 13 1.13 -3.20 -23.73
C TYR A 13 1.30 -1.83 -24.40
N ALA A 14 0.87 -1.70 -25.66
CA ALA A 14 0.86 -0.42 -26.36
C ALA A 14 -0.59 -0.11 -26.74
N ASN A 15 -1.16 0.92 -26.11
CA ASN A 15 -2.48 1.53 -26.36
C ASN A 15 -3.65 1.16 -25.44
N GLU A 16 -3.45 0.90 -24.14
CA GLU A 16 -4.56 1.22 -23.23
C GLU A 16 -4.67 2.74 -23.09
N PRO A 17 -5.86 3.35 -23.32
CA PRO A 17 -6.03 4.77 -23.14
C PRO A 17 -5.83 5.13 -21.65
N HIS A 18 -4.81 5.93 -21.39
CA HIS A 18 -4.49 6.44 -20.06
C HIS A 18 -4.99 7.87 -19.89
N PHE A 19 -5.38 8.22 -18.67
CA PHE A 19 -5.72 9.59 -18.32
C PHE A 19 -5.19 9.98 -16.94
N LEU A 20 -5.04 11.28 -16.72
CA LEU A 20 -4.65 11.86 -15.45
C LEU A 20 -5.86 12.45 -14.75
N VAL A 21 -5.83 12.43 -13.42
CA VAL A 21 -6.71 13.26 -12.61
C VAL A 21 -5.81 14.16 -11.78
N ILE A 22 -6.02 15.48 -11.87
CA ILE A 22 -5.26 16.46 -11.10
C ILE A 22 -6.17 17.00 -10.01
N ASN A 23 -5.69 16.93 -8.77
CA ASN A 23 -6.42 17.35 -7.59
C ASN A 23 -5.90 18.68 -7.06
N TYR A 24 -6.85 19.60 -6.86
CA TYR A 24 -6.67 20.90 -6.23
C TYR A 24 -7.56 21.02 -5.00
N HIS A 25 -7.21 21.93 -4.10
CA HIS A 25 -8.05 22.32 -2.96
C HIS A 25 -8.43 23.79 -3.11
N ASP A 26 -7.81 24.69 -2.36
CA ASP A 26 -8.11 26.13 -2.39
C ASP A 26 -7.30 26.86 -3.47
N ILE A 27 -7.98 27.72 -4.23
CA ILE A 27 -7.33 28.70 -5.11
C ILE A 27 -7.32 30.06 -4.42
N VAL A 28 -6.16 30.50 -3.96
CA VAL A 28 -5.97 31.79 -3.27
C VAL A 28 -5.75 32.93 -4.26
N GLY A 29 -5.92 34.19 -3.84
CA GLY A 29 -5.91 35.32 -4.76
C GLY A 29 -4.56 35.52 -5.45
N SER A 30 -4.54 36.18 -6.61
CA SER A 30 -3.29 36.56 -7.28
C SER A 30 -2.33 37.26 -6.33
N LYS A 31 -1.06 36.85 -6.35
CA LYS A 31 0.02 37.35 -5.48
C LYS A 31 -0.23 37.21 -3.97
N GLN A 32 -1.28 36.51 -3.55
CA GLN A 32 -1.47 36.15 -2.14
C GLN A 32 -0.51 35.02 -1.79
N THR A 33 0.17 35.15 -0.65
CA THR A 33 1.00 34.05 -0.13
C THR A 33 0.09 32.89 0.29
N PRO A 34 0.28 31.69 -0.28
CA PRO A 34 -0.38 30.47 0.18
C PRO A 34 -0.20 30.29 1.69
N VAL A 35 -1.27 29.97 2.41
CA VAL A 35 -1.21 29.75 3.86
C VAL A 35 -1.05 28.27 4.17
N TYR A 36 -1.76 27.42 3.42
CA TYR A 36 -1.72 25.97 3.55
C TYR A 36 -0.93 25.34 2.41
N ALA A 37 -0.35 24.17 2.65
CA ALA A 37 0.41 23.45 1.64
C ALA A 37 -0.44 23.05 0.41
N THR A 38 -1.75 22.93 0.56
CA THR A 38 -2.68 22.60 -0.54
C THR A 38 -3.22 23.83 -1.28
N ASP A 39 -2.84 25.05 -0.87
CA ASP A 39 -3.24 26.29 -1.53
C ASP A 39 -2.43 26.49 -2.81
N VAL A 40 -3.11 26.89 -3.89
CA VAL A 40 -2.49 27.33 -5.14
C VAL A 40 -2.97 28.74 -5.46
N SER A 41 -2.06 29.64 -5.82
CA SER A 41 -2.46 31.00 -6.24
C SER A 41 -3.13 30.98 -7.60
N GLU A 42 -4.09 31.89 -7.82
CA GLU A 42 -4.82 32.02 -9.09
C GLU A 42 -3.90 32.15 -10.31
N ASP A 43 -2.82 32.93 -10.19
CA ASP A 43 -1.83 33.12 -11.25
C ASP A 43 -1.14 31.78 -11.61
N ARG A 44 -0.74 30.99 -10.60
CA ARG A 44 -0.14 29.66 -10.81
C ARG A 44 -1.13 28.68 -11.41
N PHE A 45 -2.38 28.71 -10.98
CA PHE A 45 -3.41 27.86 -11.55
C PHE A 45 -3.66 28.19 -13.03
N GLU A 46 -3.72 29.47 -13.43
CA GLU A 46 -3.85 29.86 -14.84
C GLU A 46 -2.63 29.43 -15.66
N GLU A 47 -1.41 29.61 -15.14
CA GLU A 47 -0.18 29.11 -15.77
C GLU A 47 -0.20 27.59 -15.98
N GLN A 48 -0.70 26.82 -15.01
CA GLN A 48 -0.81 25.36 -15.10
C GLN A 48 -1.81 24.92 -16.16
N LEU A 49 -2.98 25.57 -16.24
CA LEU A 49 -3.97 25.31 -17.31
C LEU A 49 -3.40 25.66 -18.69
N HIS A 50 -2.64 26.76 -18.78
CA HIS A 50 -1.97 27.16 -20.01
C HIS A 50 -0.94 26.11 -20.44
N TRP A 51 -0.08 25.67 -19.51
CA TRP A 51 0.92 24.65 -19.77
C TRP A 51 0.29 23.34 -20.26
N LEU A 52 -0.77 22.86 -19.60
CA LEU A 52 -1.50 21.65 -20.03
C LEU A 52 -1.95 21.77 -21.49
N LYS A 53 -2.56 22.92 -21.83
CA LYS A 53 -3.03 23.19 -23.19
C LYS A 53 -1.89 23.23 -24.21
N GLU A 54 -0.80 23.93 -23.92
CA GLU A 54 0.36 24.05 -24.81
C GLU A 54 1.05 22.69 -25.05
N HIS A 55 1.03 21.80 -24.06
CA HIS A 55 1.65 20.47 -24.15
C HIS A 55 0.69 19.38 -24.65
N GLY A 56 -0.49 19.78 -25.15
CA GLY A 56 -1.45 18.92 -25.83
C GLY A 56 -2.35 18.11 -24.90
N TYR A 57 -2.36 18.37 -23.59
CA TYR A 57 -3.31 17.76 -22.68
C TYR A 57 -4.73 18.26 -22.94
N ARG A 58 -5.71 17.37 -22.81
CA ARG A 58 -7.13 17.65 -23.10
C ARG A 58 -7.95 17.48 -21.84
N ILE A 59 -8.57 18.57 -21.37
CA ILE A 59 -9.46 18.49 -20.21
C ILE A 59 -10.73 17.75 -20.58
N VAL A 60 -11.08 16.70 -19.84
CA VAL A 60 -12.25 15.84 -20.04
C VAL A 60 -13.16 15.83 -18.83
N SER A 61 -14.45 15.58 -19.04
CA SER A 61 -15.42 15.45 -17.95
C SER A 61 -15.37 14.04 -17.37
N ILE A 62 -15.86 13.89 -16.14
CA ILE A 62 -16.06 12.55 -15.58
C ILE A 62 -17.07 11.73 -16.38
N GLN A 63 -18.04 12.38 -17.05
CA GLN A 63 -18.96 11.69 -17.95
C GLN A 63 -18.22 11.07 -19.14
N ALA A 64 -17.20 11.73 -19.68
CA ALA A 64 -16.36 11.14 -20.74
C ALA A 64 -15.59 9.91 -20.23
N VAL A 65 -15.18 9.91 -18.96
CA VAL A 65 -14.56 8.72 -18.32
C VAL A 65 -15.58 7.59 -18.19
N PHE A 66 -16.81 7.87 -17.71
CA PHE A 66 -17.89 6.89 -17.67
C PHE A 66 -18.20 6.32 -19.05
N ASP A 67 -18.38 7.18 -20.05
CA ASP A 67 -18.72 6.75 -21.41
C ASP A 67 -17.59 5.91 -22.03
N ALA A 68 -16.33 6.25 -21.75
CA ALA A 68 -15.18 5.49 -22.23
C ALA A 68 -15.06 4.12 -21.55
N ALA A 69 -15.26 4.05 -20.24
CA ALA A 69 -15.24 2.79 -19.50
C ALA A 69 -16.40 1.86 -19.90
N ASP A 70 -17.56 2.43 -20.25
CA ASP A 70 -18.71 1.69 -20.78
C ASP A 70 -18.54 1.31 -22.28
N GLY A 71 -17.43 1.67 -22.92
CA GLY A 71 -17.18 1.43 -24.34
C GLY A 71 -18.04 2.26 -25.31
N LYS A 72 -18.73 3.30 -24.82
CA LYS A 72 -19.57 4.20 -25.61
C LYS A 72 -18.77 5.28 -26.35
N ALA A 73 -17.59 5.63 -25.85
CA ALA A 73 -16.69 6.62 -26.43
C ALA A 73 -15.22 6.24 -26.19
N SER A 74 -14.29 7.02 -26.75
CA SER A 74 -12.87 6.94 -26.40
C SER A 74 -12.42 8.25 -25.75
N LEU A 75 -11.48 8.17 -24.81
CA LEU A 75 -10.82 9.35 -24.29
C LEU A 75 -9.80 9.86 -25.32
N PRO A 76 -9.61 11.18 -25.45
CA PRO A 76 -8.52 11.73 -26.25
C PRO A 76 -7.16 11.38 -25.65
N ASP A 77 -6.12 11.36 -26.47
CA ASP A 77 -4.74 11.29 -26.00
C ASP A 77 -4.46 12.41 -24.99
N LYS A 78 -3.67 12.11 -23.95
CA LYS A 78 -3.35 13.03 -22.85
C LYS A 78 -4.59 13.62 -22.18
N ALA A 79 -5.63 12.81 -21.98
CA ALA A 79 -6.82 13.21 -21.23
C ALA A 79 -6.48 13.57 -19.78
N VAL A 80 -7.08 14.65 -19.27
CA VAL A 80 -6.92 15.15 -17.91
C VAL A 80 -8.30 15.50 -17.33
N LEU A 81 -8.61 14.94 -16.16
CA LEU A 81 -9.76 15.35 -15.36
C LEU A 81 -9.29 16.30 -14.25
N LEU A 82 -9.94 17.45 -14.12
CA LEU A 82 -9.68 18.38 -13.02
C LEU A 82 -10.65 18.10 -11.86
N ALA A 83 -10.12 17.91 -10.65
CA ALA A 83 -10.90 17.66 -9.45
C ALA A 83 -10.53 18.66 -8.34
N PHE A 84 -11.54 19.21 -7.68
CA PHE A 84 -11.41 20.19 -6.60
C PHE A 84 -12.11 19.66 -5.36
N ASP A 85 -11.38 19.57 -4.26
CA ASP A 85 -11.90 18.99 -3.03
C ASP A 85 -12.49 20.07 -2.11
N ASP A 86 -13.07 19.63 -0.99
CA ASP A 86 -13.48 20.45 0.16
C ASP A 86 -14.66 21.42 -0.01
N GLY A 87 -15.02 21.78 -1.25
CA GLY A 87 -16.14 22.67 -1.53
C GLY A 87 -15.88 24.13 -1.12
N TYR A 88 -14.63 24.58 -1.24
CA TYR A 88 -14.26 25.98 -0.98
C TYR A 88 -14.92 26.95 -1.97
N GLN A 89 -15.30 28.13 -1.49
CA GLN A 89 -15.96 29.17 -2.28
C GLN A 89 -15.08 29.71 -3.42
N SER A 90 -13.76 29.61 -3.28
CA SER A 90 -12.78 29.97 -4.31
C SER A 90 -13.00 29.21 -5.62
N PHE A 91 -13.52 27.97 -5.55
CA PHE A 91 -13.90 27.22 -6.74
C PHE A 91 -14.94 28.00 -7.57
N TYR A 92 -15.95 28.59 -6.93
CA TYR A 92 -16.95 29.40 -7.62
C TYR A 92 -16.43 30.77 -8.05
N THR A 93 -15.65 31.44 -7.20
CA THR A 93 -15.26 32.84 -7.47
C THR A 93 -14.05 32.99 -8.39
N LYS A 94 -13.16 31.99 -8.46
CA LYS A 94 -11.89 32.05 -9.21
C LYS A 94 -11.75 30.95 -10.26
N VAL A 95 -12.07 29.70 -9.91
CA VAL A 95 -11.93 28.56 -10.85
C VAL A 95 -13.03 28.58 -11.91
N PHE A 96 -14.30 28.67 -11.50
CA PHE A 96 -15.44 28.57 -12.39
C PHE A 96 -15.48 29.61 -13.54
N PRO A 97 -15.07 30.89 -13.34
CA PRO A 97 -14.91 31.82 -14.45
C PRO A 97 -13.92 31.35 -15.53
N LEU A 98 -12.79 30.76 -15.12
CA LEU A 98 -11.79 30.19 -16.03
C LEU A 98 -12.35 28.96 -16.75
N LEU A 99 -13.05 28.07 -16.02
CA LEU A 99 -13.72 26.91 -16.62
C LEU A 99 -14.73 27.33 -17.71
N LYS A 100 -15.53 28.38 -17.46
CA LYS A 100 -16.46 28.95 -18.46
C LYS A 100 -15.72 29.53 -19.66
N LYS A 101 -14.67 30.33 -19.43
CA LYS A 101 -13.84 30.95 -20.48
C LYS A 101 -13.23 29.91 -21.41
N HIS A 102 -12.83 28.75 -20.88
CA HIS A 102 -12.16 27.70 -21.63
C HIS A 102 -13.04 26.51 -22.02
N HIS A 103 -14.30 26.48 -21.59
CA HIS A 103 -15.21 25.33 -21.67
C HIS A 103 -14.60 24.05 -21.09
N TYR A 104 -13.89 24.19 -19.97
CA TYR A 104 -13.25 23.07 -19.29
C TYR A 104 -14.20 22.45 -18.27
N PRO A 105 -14.47 21.14 -18.37
CA PRO A 105 -15.21 20.44 -17.34
C PRO A 105 -14.35 20.18 -16.10
N ALA A 106 -15.00 20.03 -14.95
CA ALA A 106 -14.34 19.71 -13.68
C ALA A 106 -15.27 18.93 -12.73
N VAL A 107 -14.69 18.38 -11.67
CA VAL A 107 -15.40 17.80 -10.52
C VAL A 107 -15.16 18.69 -9.31
N VAL A 108 -16.20 18.98 -8.54
CA VAL A 108 -16.07 19.56 -7.19
C VAL A 108 -16.67 18.61 -6.16
N ALA A 109 -15.90 18.26 -5.13
CA ALA A 109 -16.32 17.33 -4.08
C ALA A 109 -16.73 18.08 -2.81
N LEU A 110 -17.93 17.82 -2.31
CA LEU A 110 -18.50 18.53 -1.17
C LEU A 110 -18.44 17.70 0.10
N VAL A 111 -17.91 18.27 1.19
CA VAL A 111 -17.98 17.66 2.52
C VAL A 111 -19.34 17.98 3.14
N GLY A 112 -20.19 16.97 3.33
CA GLY A 112 -21.59 17.16 3.75
C GLY A 112 -21.72 17.94 5.06
N ALA A 113 -21.03 17.52 6.11
CA ALA A 113 -21.07 18.18 7.42
C ALA A 113 -20.59 19.63 7.37
N TRP A 114 -19.61 19.95 6.52
CA TRP A 114 -19.13 21.33 6.38
C TRP A 114 -20.17 22.21 5.72
N MET A 115 -20.82 21.70 4.67
CA MET A 115 -21.94 22.36 3.98
C MET A 115 -23.20 22.47 4.87
N ASP A 116 -23.30 21.64 5.91
CA ASP A 116 -24.33 21.66 6.96
C ASP A 116 -23.95 22.56 8.16
N GLY A 117 -22.88 23.35 8.06
CA GLY A 117 -22.43 24.28 9.09
C GLY A 117 -21.56 23.67 10.20
N ASN A 118 -21.27 22.37 10.14
CA ASN A 118 -20.44 21.63 11.10
C ASN A 118 -18.98 21.52 10.61
N LYS A 119 -18.42 22.60 10.08
CA LYS A 119 -17.01 22.62 9.65
C LYS A 119 -16.05 22.73 10.85
N PRO A 120 -14.93 22.01 10.87
CA PRO A 120 -13.89 22.16 11.88
C PRO A 120 -13.38 23.59 12.01
N ALA A 121 -12.96 23.98 13.21
CA ALA A 121 -12.58 25.35 13.51
C ALA A 121 -11.32 25.81 12.74
N ASP A 122 -10.44 24.90 12.36
CA ASP A 122 -9.23 25.12 11.56
C ASP A 122 -9.51 25.32 10.06
N VAL A 123 -10.69 24.92 9.58
CA VAL A 123 -11.16 25.23 8.22
C VAL A 123 -11.68 26.67 8.17
N LYS A 124 -10.79 27.62 7.88
CA LYS A 124 -11.11 29.06 7.87
C LYS A 124 -11.72 29.53 6.56
N GLN A 125 -11.48 28.82 5.47
CA GLN A 125 -11.95 29.16 4.14
C GLN A 125 -13.49 29.28 4.10
N PRO A 126 -14.03 30.23 3.34
CA PRO A 126 -15.46 30.23 3.02
C PRO A 126 -15.79 29.03 2.14
N LEU A 127 -16.98 28.47 2.33
CA LEU A 127 -17.49 27.35 1.55
C LEU A 127 -18.47 27.83 0.49
N LEU A 128 -18.72 26.98 -0.51
CA LEU A 128 -19.78 27.20 -1.48
C LEU A 128 -21.15 27.33 -0.78
N THR A 129 -22.01 28.20 -1.30
CA THR A 129 -23.44 28.18 -0.94
C THR A 129 -24.20 27.20 -1.83
N TRP A 130 -25.37 26.74 -1.41
CA TRP A 130 -26.19 25.86 -2.24
C TRP A 130 -26.69 26.54 -3.52
N GLU A 131 -26.88 27.86 -3.52
CA GLU A 131 -27.16 28.64 -4.73
C GLU A 131 -25.99 28.53 -5.71
N GLN A 132 -24.76 28.70 -5.23
CA GLN A 132 -23.54 28.54 -6.04
C GLN A 132 -23.42 27.11 -6.57
N VAL A 133 -23.62 26.09 -5.73
CA VAL A 133 -23.59 24.68 -6.16
C VAL A 133 -24.61 24.39 -7.27
N ARG A 134 -25.83 24.93 -7.15
CA ARG A 134 -26.86 24.77 -8.19
C ARG A 134 -26.46 25.45 -9.50
N GLU A 135 -25.88 26.63 -9.45
CA GLU A 135 -25.38 27.32 -10.65
C GLU A 135 -24.24 26.54 -11.32
N LEU A 136 -23.28 26.05 -10.53
CA LEU A 136 -22.18 25.20 -11.02
C LEU A 136 -22.73 23.99 -11.78
N ARG A 137 -23.70 23.28 -11.19
CA ARG A 137 -24.36 22.13 -11.84
C ARG A 137 -25.12 22.54 -13.11
N GLN A 138 -25.90 23.61 -13.06
CA GLN A 138 -26.71 24.07 -14.20
C GLN A 138 -25.87 24.52 -15.40
N SER A 139 -24.60 24.88 -15.18
CA SER A 139 -23.66 25.21 -16.26
C SER A 139 -23.37 24.06 -17.22
N GLY A 140 -23.56 22.81 -16.77
CA GLY A 140 -23.18 21.61 -17.52
C GLY A 140 -21.67 21.32 -17.55
N LEU A 141 -20.84 22.17 -16.93
CA LEU A 141 -19.38 21.99 -16.88
C LEU A 141 -18.91 21.23 -15.63
N VAL A 142 -19.66 21.30 -14.54
CA VAL A 142 -19.19 20.82 -13.23
C VAL A 142 -20.03 19.64 -12.73
N GLU A 143 -19.38 18.51 -12.47
CA GLU A 143 -19.96 17.41 -11.69
C GLU A 143 -19.84 17.71 -10.20
N ILE A 144 -20.94 17.53 -9.46
CA ILE A 144 -20.97 17.62 -8.01
C ILE A 144 -20.74 16.23 -7.42
N ALA A 145 -19.59 16.03 -6.78
CA ALA A 145 -19.20 14.78 -6.13
C ALA A 145 -19.40 14.85 -4.61
N SER A 146 -19.47 13.68 -3.97
CA SER A 146 -19.42 13.56 -2.51
C SER A 146 -17.98 13.55 -2.03
N HIS A 147 -17.70 14.24 -0.92
CA HIS A 147 -16.49 14.07 -0.12
C HIS A 147 -16.84 13.46 1.26
N SER A 148 -17.80 12.53 1.26
CA SER A 148 -18.53 11.99 2.42
C SER A 148 -19.39 13.00 3.18
N TYR A 149 -20.21 12.52 4.12
CA TYR A 149 -20.92 13.41 5.04
C TYR A 149 -19.99 13.85 6.18
N ASP A 150 -19.33 12.89 6.82
CA ASP A 150 -18.66 13.06 8.13
C ASP A 150 -17.44 12.11 8.26
N LEU A 151 -16.76 11.83 7.14
CA LEU A 151 -15.51 11.06 7.15
C LEU A 151 -14.27 11.92 6.93
N HIS A 152 -14.43 13.23 6.69
CA HIS A 152 -13.33 14.20 6.57
C HIS A 152 -12.83 14.68 7.95
N GLN A 153 -12.34 13.73 8.74
CA GLN A 153 -11.78 13.99 10.06
C GLN A 153 -10.79 12.89 10.47
N GLY A 154 -9.90 13.25 11.39
CA GLY A 154 -9.11 12.29 12.15
C GLY A 154 -9.94 11.74 13.31
N ILE A 155 -10.01 10.42 13.45
CA ILE A 155 -10.60 9.74 14.62
C ILE A 155 -9.52 9.02 15.42
N LEU A 156 -9.79 8.82 16.71
CA LEU A 156 -8.90 8.08 17.61
C LEU A 156 -8.68 6.65 17.09
N ALA A 157 -7.43 6.32 16.83
CA ALA A 157 -7.01 5.14 16.09
C ALA A 157 -6.27 4.10 16.93
N ASN A 158 -5.90 4.44 18.17
CA ASN A 158 -5.21 3.54 19.12
C ASN A 158 -5.22 4.15 20.55
N PRO A 159 -4.78 3.39 21.57
CA PRO A 159 -4.72 3.86 22.95
C PRO A 159 -3.81 5.08 23.17
N GLN A 160 -2.79 5.25 22.34
CA GLN A 160 -1.78 6.34 22.44
C GLN A 160 -2.20 7.62 21.71
N GLN A 161 -3.49 7.74 21.36
CA GLN A 161 -4.07 8.99 20.86
C GLN A 161 -3.64 9.42 19.45
N ASN A 162 -3.24 8.46 18.60
CA ASN A 162 -3.16 8.75 17.18
C ASN A 162 -4.54 9.12 16.63
N THR A 163 -4.58 10.13 15.78
CA THR A 163 -5.74 10.47 14.97
C THR A 163 -5.48 10.12 13.51
N GLN A 164 -6.33 9.27 12.92
CA GLN A 164 -6.19 8.77 11.55
C GLN A 164 -7.50 8.92 10.77
N ALA A 165 -7.43 8.85 9.44
CA ALA A 165 -8.57 9.06 8.55
C ALA A 165 -9.76 8.17 8.90
N ALA A 166 -10.93 8.77 9.15
CA ALA A 166 -12.12 8.06 9.60
C ALA A 166 -12.62 6.99 8.61
N ALA A 167 -12.36 7.16 7.32
CA ALA A 167 -12.84 6.29 6.25
C ALA A 167 -12.18 4.89 6.25
N VAL A 168 -11.03 4.73 6.90
CA VAL A 168 -10.21 3.49 6.85
C VAL A 168 -9.76 3.00 8.23
N THR A 169 -10.23 3.64 9.29
CA THR A 169 -9.77 3.40 10.66
C THR A 169 -10.91 2.81 11.48
N ARG A 170 -10.64 1.73 12.22
CA ARG A 170 -11.49 1.28 13.32
C ARG A 170 -11.27 2.19 14.50
N ARG A 171 -12.34 2.82 14.98
CA ARG A 171 -12.24 3.75 16.10
C ARG A 171 -11.77 3.01 17.35
N TYR A 172 -10.82 3.57 18.08
CA TYR A 172 -10.52 3.12 19.44
C TYR A 172 -11.38 3.89 20.45
N ASP A 173 -12.08 3.18 21.34
CA ASP A 173 -12.85 3.76 22.42
C ASP A 173 -12.08 3.66 23.75
N PRO A 174 -11.63 4.79 24.33
CA PRO A 174 -10.87 4.79 25.57
C PRO A 174 -11.74 4.46 26.79
N ALA A 175 -13.07 4.60 26.71
CA ALA A 175 -13.96 4.29 27.82
C ALA A 175 -14.10 2.78 28.03
N THR A 176 -14.12 2.02 26.92
CA THR A 176 -14.20 0.56 26.94
C THR A 176 -12.85 -0.12 26.76
N ALA A 177 -11.82 0.61 26.29
CA ALA A 177 -10.52 0.08 25.89
C ALA A 177 -10.60 -0.96 24.76
N HIS A 178 -11.55 -0.77 23.83
CA HIS A 178 -11.75 -1.67 22.69
C HIS A 178 -11.75 -0.90 21.38
N TYR A 179 -11.35 -1.60 20.31
CA TYR A 179 -11.55 -1.14 18.95
C TYR A 179 -13.00 -1.40 18.50
N GLU A 180 -13.48 -0.53 17.62
CA GLU A 180 -14.72 -0.68 16.87
C GLU A 180 -14.75 -2.05 16.18
N SER A 181 -15.89 -2.73 16.29
CA SER A 181 -16.10 -4.03 15.66
C SER A 181 -16.15 -3.89 14.13
N ASP A 182 -15.97 -5.01 13.41
CA ASP A 182 -16.07 -5.00 11.95
C ASP A 182 -17.46 -4.58 11.46
N ASP A 183 -18.52 -5.02 12.15
CA ASP A 183 -19.90 -4.69 11.83
C ASP A 183 -20.20 -3.20 12.06
N ASP A 184 -19.76 -2.65 13.21
CA ASP A 184 -19.95 -1.23 13.52
C ASP A 184 -19.18 -0.32 12.55
N TYR A 185 -17.94 -0.70 12.20
CA TYR A 185 -17.15 0.00 11.21
C TYR A 185 -17.87 0.02 9.85
N GLN A 186 -18.32 -1.15 9.37
CA GLN A 186 -19.03 -1.27 8.10
C GLN A 186 -20.31 -0.43 8.09
N GLU A 187 -21.12 -0.51 9.14
CA GLU A 187 -22.36 0.24 9.26
C GLU A 187 -22.11 1.74 9.31
N ARG A 188 -21.09 2.18 10.05
CA ARG A 188 -20.68 3.59 10.09
C ARG A 188 -20.33 4.10 8.69
N ILE A 189 -19.49 3.39 7.95
CA ILE A 189 -19.08 3.83 6.60
C ILE A 189 -20.30 3.86 5.65
N ARG A 190 -21.11 2.80 5.61
CA ARG A 190 -22.33 2.73 4.77
C ARG A 190 -23.28 3.88 5.07
N THR A 191 -23.57 4.12 6.35
CA THR A 191 -24.48 5.18 6.77
C THR A 191 -23.94 6.57 6.40
N ARG A 192 -22.65 6.86 6.59
CA ARG A 192 -22.09 8.18 6.22
C ARG A 192 -22.09 8.46 4.72
N LEU A 193 -21.92 7.44 3.88
CA LEU A 193 -21.97 7.60 2.43
C LEU A 193 -23.41 7.78 1.92
N LYS A 194 -24.36 6.98 2.42
CA LYS A 194 -25.80 7.13 2.11
C LYS A 194 -26.32 8.51 2.52
N SER A 195 -25.99 8.97 3.73
CA SER A 195 -26.37 10.31 4.20
C SER A 195 -25.78 11.42 3.33
N SER A 196 -24.54 11.28 2.86
CA SER A 196 -23.94 12.26 1.94
C SER A 196 -24.69 12.33 0.61
N ALA A 197 -24.99 11.18 0.01
CA ALA A 197 -25.70 11.12 -1.26
C ALA A 197 -27.12 11.70 -1.14
N GLU A 198 -27.82 11.41 -0.04
CA GLU A 198 -29.14 11.97 0.23
C GLU A 198 -29.09 13.48 0.48
N PHE A 199 -28.13 13.94 1.28
CA PHE A 199 -27.98 15.36 1.60
C PHE A 199 -27.71 16.21 0.36
N ILE A 200 -26.82 15.76 -0.53
CA ILE A 200 -26.55 16.43 -1.81
C ILE A 200 -27.80 16.39 -2.71
N PHE A 201 -28.52 15.27 -2.75
CA PHE A 201 -29.75 15.15 -3.53
C PHE A 201 -30.83 16.14 -3.08
N GLN A 202 -31.05 16.29 -1.78
CA GLN A 202 -32.04 17.22 -1.23
C GLN A 202 -31.76 18.68 -1.63
N HIS A 203 -30.49 19.06 -1.74
CA HIS A 203 -30.13 20.44 -2.08
C HIS A 203 -29.99 20.70 -3.57
N THR A 204 -29.63 19.70 -4.38
CA THR A 204 -29.30 19.86 -5.80
C THR A 204 -30.29 19.21 -6.76
N GLY A 205 -31.15 18.31 -6.28
CA GLY A 205 -32.08 17.50 -7.05
C GLY A 205 -31.44 16.32 -7.80
N VAL A 206 -30.14 16.07 -7.64
CA VAL A 206 -29.42 14.95 -8.27
C VAL A 206 -28.51 14.28 -7.25
N ARG A 207 -28.52 12.93 -7.25
CA ARG A 207 -27.62 12.15 -6.42
C ARG A 207 -26.21 12.19 -7.02
N PRO A 208 -25.15 12.38 -6.20
CA PRO A 208 -23.79 12.27 -6.68
C PRO A 208 -23.53 10.84 -7.16
N ARG A 209 -22.67 10.70 -8.17
CA ARG A 209 -22.24 9.39 -8.71
C ARG A 209 -20.75 9.12 -8.49
N VAL A 210 -20.07 10.07 -7.84
CA VAL A 210 -18.63 10.08 -7.61
C VAL A 210 -18.37 10.34 -6.13
N MET A 211 -17.52 9.52 -5.54
CA MET A 211 -17.03 9.69 -4.17
C MET A 211 -15.54 10.03 -4.18
N VAL A 212 -15.16 11.15 -3.61
CA VAL A 212 -13.76 11.51 -3.40
C VAL A 212 -13.39 11.20 -1.96
N TRP A 213 -12.29 10.48 -1.72
CA TRP A 213 -11.93 10.02 -0.39
C TRP A 213 -11.16 11.09 0.39
N PRO A 214 -11.62 11.52 1.59
CA PRO A 214 -10.84 12.38 2.47
C PRO A 214 -9.44 11.82 2.73
N TYR A 215 -8.43 12.69 2.68
CA TYR A 215 -7.02 12.32 2.79
C TYR A 215 -6.52 11.34 1.70
N GLY A 216 -7.36 11.03 0.70
CA GLY A 216 -7.07 10.05 -0.35
C GLY A 216 -7.11 8.59 0.10
N GLU A 217 -7.53 8.32 1.33
CA GLU A 217 -7.48 7.01 1.98
C GLU A 217 -8.80 6.25 1.83
N TYR A 218 -8.72 5.02 1.34
CA TYR A 218 -9.88 4.13 1.15
C TYR A 218 -9.48 2.68 1.30
N ASN A 219 -10.48 1.80 1.42
CA ASN A 219 -10.29 0.36 1.40
C ASN A 219 -11.46 -0.35 0.70
N SER A 220 -11.37 -1.66 0.50
CA SER A 220 -12.39 -2.42 -0.25
C SER A 220 -13.79 -2.27 0.36
N ILE A 221 -13.89 -2.19 1.69
CA ILE A 221 -15.16 -2.02 2.41
C ILE A 221 -15.77 -0.64 2.10
N SER A 222 -14.94 0.41 2.10
CA SER A 222 -15.41 1.76 1.78
C SER A 222 -15.81 1.89 0.31
N LEU A 223 -15.08 1.23 -0.61
CA LEU A 223 -15.44 1.17 -2.03
C LEU A 223 -16.80 0.48 -2.25
N GLU A 224 -17.04 -0.65 -1.58
CA GLU A 224 -18.33 -1.36 -1.64
C GLU A 224 -19.46 -0.48 -1.13
N ALA A 225 -19.30 0.11 0.06
CA ALA A 225 -20.27 1.03 0.65
C ALA A 225 -20.55 2.25 -0.25
N SER A 226 -19.53 2.77 -0.95
CA SER A 226 -19.69 3.86 -1.92
C SER A 226 -20.54 3.42 -3.12
N SER A 227 -20.28 2.23 -3.66
CA SER A 227 -21.06 1.65 -4.74
C SER A 227 -22.52 1.44 -4.33
N GLU A 228 -22.77 0.90 -3.12
CA GLU A 228 -24.12 0.74 -2.56
C GLU A 228 -24.86 2.09 -2.41
N ALA A 229 -24.14 3.19 -2.13
CA ALA A 229 -24.69 4.53 -2.03
C ALA A 229 -24.93 5.20 -3.41
N GLY A 230 -24.67 4.50 -4.52
CA GLY A 230 -24.85 5.01 -5.89
C GLY A 230 -23.64 5.75 -6.44
N MET A 231 -22.47 5.63 -5.80
CA MET A 231 -21.22 6.28 -6.18
C MET A 231 -20.15 5.23 -6.52
N PRO A 232 -20.26 4.52 -7.67
CA PRO A 232 -19.38 3.39 -8.02
C PRO A 232 -17.98 3.80 -8.48
N ILE A 233 -17.80 5.05 -8.91
CA ILE A 233 -16.48 5.62 -9.21
C ILE A 233 -16.03 6.43 -8.01
N THR A 234 -14.81 6.15 -7.55
CA THR A 234 -14.22 6.89 -6.45
C THR A 234 -12.86 7.47 -6.81
N MET A 235 -12.33 8.39 -6.01
CA MET A 235 -11.02 9.00 -6.24
C MET A 235 -10.18 9.05 -4.96
N GLY A 236 -8.99 8.46 -5.00
CA GLY A 236 -7.98 8.52 -3.93
C GLY A 236 -6.90 9.57 -4.21
N LEU A 237 -5.74 9.46 -3.57
CA LEU A 237 -4.56 10.32 -3.80
C LEU A 237 -3.28 9.51 -4.09
N ILE A 238 -3.44 8.28 -4.59
CA ILE A 238 -2.30 7.51 -5.10
C ILE A 238 -1.87 8.16 -6.42
N ASP A 239 -0.57 8.46 -6.54
CA ASP A 239 -0.01 9.01 -7.79
C ASP A 239 -0.01 7.96 -8.91
N GLY A 240 -0.18 8.41 -10.16
CA GLY A 240 -0.06 7.58 -11.35
C GLY A 240 -1.15 7.80 -12.39
N PHE A 241 -0.95 7.22 -13.58
CA PHE A 241 -1.97 7.17 -14.62
C PHE A 241 -3.12 6.25 -14.22
N ASN A 242 -4.31 6.60 -14.71
CA ASN A 242 -5.50 5.75 -14.67
C ASN A 242 -5.64 5.00 -15.99
N THR A 243 -6.20 3.80 -15.94
CA THR A 243 -6.67 3.05 -17.11
C THR A 243 -8.19 2.94 -17.06
N LEU A 244 -8.81 2.57 -18.18
CA LEU A 244 -10.24 2.24 -18.20
C LEU A 244 -10.55 0.85 -17.64
N ALA A 245 -9.53 0.01 -17.40
CA ALA A 245 -9.70 -1.34 -16.86
C ALA A 245 -10.11 -1.35 -15.38
N ASP A 246 -9.72 -0.32 -14.61
CA ASP A 246 -10.15 -0.13 -13.23
C ASP A 246 -10.45 1.35 -12.93
N ILE A 247 -11.74 1.68 -12.97
CA ILE A 247 -12.26 3.02 -12.65
C ILE A 247 -12.91 3.09 -11.27
N LYS A 248 -12.87 2.01 -10.48
CA LYS A 248 -13.54 1.98 -9.16
C LYS A 248 -12.85 2.90 -8.17
N ALA A 249 -11.54 3.05 -8.29
CA ALA A 249 -10.73 3.94 -7.46
C ALA A 249 -9.66 4.66 -8.30
N LEU A 250 -9.99 5.86 -8.76
CA LEU A 250 -9.11 6.67 -9.58
C LEU A 250 -7.95 7.24 -8.75
N ARG A 251 -6.77 7.17 -9.33
CA ARG A 251 -5.52 7.79 -8.90
C ARG A 251 -5.55 9.28 -9.22
N ARG A 252 -5.00 10.11 -8.32
CA ARG A 252 -4.96 11.57 -8.50
C ARG A 252 -3.61 12.13 -8.10
N LEU A 253 -3.11 13.05 -8.92
CA LEU A 253 -1.93 13.86 -8.60
C LEU A 253 -2.39 15.06 -7.77
N ILE A 254 -2.07 15.05 -6.48
CA ILE A 254 -2.32 16.20 -5.61
C ILE A 254 -1.32 17.32 -5.87
N ILE A 255 -1.83 18.53 -6.12
CA ILE A 255 -1.01 19.73 -6.22
C ILE A 255 -0.82 20.34 -4.84
N VAL A 256 0.43 20.49 -4.43
CA VAL A 256 0.85 21.06 -3.15
C VAL A 256 2.03 22.02 -3.34
N ASP A 257 2.23 22.89 -2.36
CA ASP A 257 3.33 23.85 -2.24
C ASP A 257 3.36 24.92 -3.34
N ASN A 258 2.20 25.22 -3.94
CA ASN A 258 2.00 26.26 -4.96
C ASN A 258 3.05 26.24 -6.08
N PRO A 259 3.16 25.13 -6.84
CA PRO A 259 4.27 24.92 -7.75
C PRO A 259 4.23 25.89 -8.91
N ASP A 260 5.41 26.35 -9.35
CA ASP A 260 5.56 27.03 -10.62
C ASP A 260 5.36 26.09 -11.82
N THR A 261 5.38 26.64 -13.03
CA THR A 261 5.16 25.87 -14.26
C THR A 261 6.15 24.73 -14.44
N GLY A 262 7.43 24.91 -14.06
CA GLY A 262 8.45 23.88 -14.20
C GLY A 262 8.23 22.74 -13.21
N GLN A 263 7.98 23.07 -11.95
CA GLN A 263 7.65 22.09 -10.92
C GLN A 263 6.36 21.33 -11.25
N PHE A 264 5.35 22.01 -11.78
CA PHE A 264 4.11 21.38 -12.23
C PHE A 264 4.34 20.43 -13.40
N ALA A 265 5.17 20.82 -14.38
CA ALA A 265 5.55 19.95 -15.48
C ALA A 265 6.19 18.66 -14.95
N ASP A 266 7.14 18.76 -14.03
CA ASP A 266 7.79 17.60 -13.41
C ASP A 266 6.80 16.69 -12.66
N ILE A 267 5.83 17.28 -11.96
CA ILE A 267 4.75 16.53 -11.28
C ILE A 267 3.92 15.75 -12.30
N VAL A 268 3.51 16.39 -13.40
CA VAL A 268 2.62 15.79 -14.41
C VAL A 268 3.33 14.77 -15.30
N THR A 269 4.57 15.03 -15.71
CA THR A 269 5.33 14.12 -16.60
C THR A 269 6.06 13.04 -15.83
N GLY A 270 6.60 13.39 -14.66
CA GLY A 270 7.32 12.47 -13.81
C GLY A 270 6.40 11.61 -12.97
N LEU A 271 5.14 12.01 -12.72
CA LEU A 271 4.23 11.36 -11.77
C LEU A 271 4.86 11.14 -10.38
N ARG A 272 5.84 11.99 -10.02
CA ARG A 272 6.74 11.77 -8.87
C ARG A 272 7.39 10.37 -8.86
N ALA A 273 7.79 9.86 -10.03
CA ALA A 273 8.37 8.54 -10.23
C ALA A 273 9.49 8.21 -9.24
N ASP A 274 9.44 6.97 -8.73
CA ASP A 274 10.44 6.19 -8.00
C ASP A 274 11.66 6.99 -7.49
N ARG A 275 11.48 7.70 -6.38
CA ARG A 275 12.63 8.22 -5.62
C ARG A 275 13.48 7.04 -5.17
N SER A 276 14.80 7.16 -5.30
CA SER A 276 15.72 6.16 -4.76
C SER A 276 15.42 5.90 -3.28
N LEU A 277 15.23 4.63 -2.93
CA LEU A 277 14.97 4.22 -1.56
C LEU A 277 16.22 4.44 -0.70
N ARG A 278 16.02 5.04 0.46
CA ARG A 278 16.98 5.09 1.57
C ARG A 278 16.27 4.50 2.76
N VAL A 279 16.59 3.24 3.05
CA VAL A 279 15.87 2.41 4.00
C VAL A 279 16.62 2.36 5.33
N ALA A 280 15.87 2.34 6.44
CA ALA A 280 16.38 1.90 7.73
C ALA A 280 15.48 0.80 8.28
N HIS A 281 16.09 -0.27 8.79
CA HIS A 281 15.40 -1.23 9.65
C HIS A 281 15.27 -0.64 11.05
N LEU A 282 14.13 -0.88 11.68
CA LEU A 282 13.84 -0.44 13.04
C LEU A 282 13.17 -1.57 13.81
N ASP A 283 13.90 -2.12 14.77
CA ASP A 283 13.40 -3.11 15.72
C ASP A 283 12.51 -2.44 16.76
N MET A 284 11.31 -2.99 16.89
CA MET A 284 10.36 -2.58 17.91
C MET A 284 10.78 -3.08 19.30
N ASP A 285 11.50 -4.20 19.35
CA ASP A 285 12.04 -4.76 20.61
C ASP A 285 13.02 -3.80 21.31
N TYR A 286 13.79 -3.00 20.57
CA TYR A 286 14.67 -1.96 21.14
C TYR A 286 13.95 -0.65 21.47
N LEU A 287 12.78 -0.43 20.87
CA LEU A 287 11.97 0.74 21.12
C LEU A 287 11.10 0.58 22.37
N TYR A 288 10.54 -0.61 22.53
CA TYR A 288 9.68 -1.02 23.63
C TYR A 288 10.39 -0.90 24.99
N ASP A 289 9.65 -0.39 25.97
CA ASP A 289 10.00 -0.38 27.38
C ASP A 289 8.73 -0.68 28.20
N ASP A 290 8.90 -1.26 29.39
CA ASP A 290 7.80 -1.51 30.31
C ASP A 290 7.19 -0.19 30.85
N ASP A 291 7.98 0.90 30.93
CA ASP A 291 7.48 2.26 31.14
C ASP A 291 7.05 2.88 29.81
N ALA A 292 5.73 3.03 29.61
CA ALA A 292 5.17 3.68 28.42
C ALA A 292 5.73 5.09 28.17
N ARG A 293 6.15 5.83 29.21
CA ARG A 293 6.79 7.14 29.02
C ARG A 293 8.22 7.01 28.48
N GLN A 294 8.92 5.94 28.80
CA GLN A 294 10.24 5.64 28.23
C GLN A 294 10.09 5.20 26.78
N THR A 295 9.10 4.37 26.44
CA THR A 295 8.77 4.02 25.04
C THR A 295 8.55 5.28 24.19
N GLU A 296 7.80 6.27 24.67
CA GLU A 296 7.60 7.53 23.95
C GLU A 296 8.90 8.36 23.81
N ARG A 297 9.76 8.39 24.83
CA ARG A 297 11.10 9.03 24.73
C ARG A 297 12.00 8.34 23.69
N ASN A 298 11.95 7.01 23.64
CA ASN A 298 12.68 6.23 22.64
C ASN A 298 12.15 6.56 21.24
N LEU A 299 10.82 6.67 21.09
CA LEU A 299 10.16 6.97 19.82
C LEU A 299 10.54 8.36 19.30
N ASP A 300 10.48 9.38 20.15
CA ASP A 300 10.90 10.73 19.78
C ASP A 300 12.36 10.75 19.29
N SER A 301 13.24 10.04 19.99
CA SER A 301 14.66 9.95 19.65
C SER A 301 14.89 9.27 18.29
N VAL A 302 14.19 8.17 18.05
CA VAL A 302 14.29 7.41 16.79
C VAL A 302 13.69 8.19 15.62
N VAL A 303 12.52 8.80 15.78
CA VAL A 303 11.89 9.63 14.74
C VAL A 303 12.82 10.76 14.31
N GLN A 304 13.47 11.42 15.28
CA GLN A 304 14.45 12.46 15.00
C GLN A 304 15.68 11.90 14.26
N ARG A 305 16.22 10.75 14.69
CA ARG A 305 17.36 10.09 14.03
C ARG A 305 17.04 9.71 12.57
N ILE A 306 15.85 9.15 12.30
CA ILE A 306 15.38 8.79 10.95
C ILE A 306 15.36 10.03 10.05
N LYS A 307 14.86 11.15 10.56
CA LYS A 307 14.84 12.43 9.83
C LYS A 307 16.24 12.96 9.55
N ASP A 308 17.13 12.94 10.54
CA ASP A 308 18.50 13.43 10.43
C ASP A 308 19.34 12.61 9.43
N MET A 309 19.10 11.30 9.37
CA MET A 309 19.74 10.39 8.41
C MET A 309 19.17 10.50 6.98
N ARG A 310 18.12 11.30 6.79
CA ARG A 310 17.39 11.48 5.51
C ARG A 310 16.94 10.14 4.94
N ILE A 311 16.45 9.28 5.82
CA ILE A 311 15.75 8.05 5.45
C ILE A 311 14.41 8.46 4.84
N ASN A 312 13.96 7.72 3.82
CA ASN A 312 12.65 7.96 3.21
C ASN A 312 11.69 6.76 3.35
N THR A 313 12.21 5.61 3.77
CA THR A 313 11.43 4.40 4.03
C THR A 313 11.97 3.69 5.28
N VAL A 314 11.10 3.25 6.17
CA VAL A 314 11.46 2.45 7.34
C VAL A 314 10.83 1.07 7.22
N PHE A 315 11.64 0.04 7.38
CA PHE A 315 11.19 -1.34 7.57
C PHE A 315 11.05 -1.54 9.09
N LEU A 316 9.80 -1.50 9.56
CA LEU A 316 9.45 -1.46 10.97
C LEU A 316 9.01 -2.84 11.42
N GLN A 317 9.72 -3.42 12.40
CA GLN A 317 9.37 -4.71 12.99
C GLN A 317 7.94 -4.66 13.58
N ALA A 318 7.09 -5.60 13.18
CA ALA A 318 5.70 -5.67 13.64
C ALA A 318 5.44 -6.83 14.62
N TYR A 319 6.45 -7.68 14.84
CA TYR A 319 6.47 -8.80 15.76
C TYR A 319 7.52 -8.58 16.86
N ALA A 320 7.44 -9.38 17.93
CA ALA A 320 8.41 -9.38 19.02
C ALA A 320 9.24 -10.66 19.00
N ASP A 321 10.56 -10.47 19.07
CA ASP A 321 11.60 -11.51 19.13
C ASP A 321 12.75 -11.02 20.05
N PRO A 322 12.49 -10.84 21.36
CA PRO A 322 13.46 -10.23 22.27
C PRO A 322 14.69 -11.08 22.56
N ASP A 323 14.62 -12.40 22.35
CA ASP A 323 15.76 -13.31 22.50
C ASP A 323 16.55 -13.48 21.20
N GLY A 324 16.05 -12.93 20.08
CA GLY A 324 16.75 -12.86 18.80
C GLY A 324 16.94 -14.22 18.17
N ASP A 325 15.99 -15.13 18.40
CA ASP A 325 16.04 -16.48 17.84
C ASP A 325 15.30 -16.61 16.51
N GLY A 326 14.80 -15.49 15.98
CA GLY A 326 14.18 -15.39 14.69
C GLY A 326 12.70 -15.77 14.66
N ASN A 327 12.07 -16.00 15.82
CA ASN A 327 10.69 -16.48 15.90
C ASN A 327 9.76 -15.44 16.53
N ALA A 328 8.66 -15.13 15.86
CA ALA A 328 7.65 -14.28 16.46
C ALA A 328 6.90 -15.01 17.59
N GLU A 329 7.09 -14.56 18.82
CA GLU A 329 6.38 -15.08 20.01
C GLU A 329 5.16 -14.23 20.40
N ALA A 330 5.20 -12.94 20.04
CA ALA A 330 4.13 -11.98 20.24
C ALA A 330 4.13 -10.94 19.12
N LEU A 331 3.10 -10.11 19.06
CA LEU A 331 2.95 -9.06 18.05
C LEU A 331 2.80 -7.68 18.69
N TYR A 332 3.13 -6.64 17.93
CA TYR A 332 2.97 -5.24 18.35
C TYR A 332 1.68 -4.59 17.87
N PHE A 333 0.70 -5.40 17.45
CA PHE A 333 -0.60 -4.94 16.98
C PHE A 333 -1.72 -5.91 17.41
N PRO A 334 -2.96 -5.43 17.58
CA PRO A 334 -4.11 -6.28 17.87
C PRO A 334 -4.31 -7.34 16.80
N ASN A 335 -4.50 -8.59 17.22
CA ASN A 335 -4.70 -9.71 16.32
C ASN A 335 -5.45 -10.87 17.02
N ARG A 336 -5.92 -11.85 16.26
CA ARG A 336 -6.73 -12.97 16.76
C ARG A 336 -5.93 -14.20 17.23
N HIS A 337 -4.62 -14.26 17.01
CA HIS A 337 -3.85 -15.52 17.06
C HIS A 337 -2.70 -15.57 18.07
N LEU A 338 -1.96 -14.48 18.20
CA LEU A 338 -0.77 -14.35 19.04
C LEU A 338 -0.98 -13.33 20.14
N PRO A 339 -0.30 -13.48 21.29
CA PRO A 339 -0.26 -12.44 22.31
C PRO A 339 0.16 -11.09 21.72
N VAL A 340 -0.46 -10.02 22.21
CA VAL A 340 -0.04 -8.66 21.89
C VAL A 340 0.91 -8.20 22.99
N ARG A 341 2.19 -8.00 22.67
CA ARG A 341 3.19 -7.54 23.65
C ARG A 341 2.86 -6.12 24.10
N GLN A 342 2.58 -5.25 23.13
CA GLN A 342 2.00 -3.93 23.34
C GLN A 342 1.36 -3.49 22.02
N ASP A 343 0.20 -2.83 22.07
CA ASP A 343 -0.40 -2.20 20.88
C ASP A 343 0.42 -0.95 20.51
N LEU A 344 1.49 -1.14 19.73
CA LEU A 344 2.55 -0.14 19.53
C LEU A 344 2.86 0.10 18.05
N PHE A 345 2.69 -0.88 17.17
CA PHE A 345 3.06 -0.76 15.77
C PHE A 345 2.35 0.41 15.08
N ASN A 346 1.02 0.54 15.26
CA ASN A 346 0.26 1.66 14.68
C ASN A 346 0.72 3.01 15.26
N ARG A 347 1.11 3.07 16.55
CA ARG A 347 1.64 4.26 17.20
C ARG A 347 2.90 4.75 16.50
N VAL A 348 3.88 3.86 16.37
CA VAL A 348 5.21 4.14 15.84
C VAL A 348 5.15 4.43 14.34
N ALA A 349 4.43 3.60 13.58
CA ALA A 349 4.25 3.79 12.14
C ALA A 349 3.67 5.18 11.84
N TRP A 350 2.65 5.61 12.59
CA TRP A 350 2.04 6.92 12.39
C TRP A 350 2.99 8.07 12.72
N GLN A 351 3.77 7.99 13.81
CA GLN A 351 4.74 9.04 14.15
C GLN A 351 5.84 9.16 13.10
N LEU A 352 6.38 8.04 12.62
CA LEU A 352 7.34 8.02 11.52
C LEU A 352 6.77 8.71 10.26
N LYS A 353 5.54 8.34 9.86
CA LYS A 353 4.87 8.93 8.69
C LYS A 353 4.60 10.43 8.84
N ARG A 354 4.11 10.87 10.01
CA ARG A 354 3.65 12.24 10.22
C ARG A 354 4.75 13.22 10.59
N VAL A 355 5.77 12.77 11.33
CA VAL A 355 6.83 13.64 11.86
C VAL A 355 8.11 13.54 11.05
N ALA A 356 8.54 12.32 10.68
CA ALA A 356 9.72 12.13 9.84
C ALA A 356 9.42 12.17 8.34
N GLY A 357 8.14 12.02 7.93
CA GLY A 357 7.74 12.09 6.52
C GLY A 357 8.18 10.89 5.68
N VAL A 358 8.36 9.73 6.32
CA VAL A 358 8.83 8.49 5.68
C VAL A 358 7.69 7.55 5.34
N LYS A 359 7.92 6.65 4.38
CA LYS A 359 7.09 5.47 4.17
C LYS A 359 7.41 4.41 5.21
N VAL A 360 6.41 3.66 5.66
CA VAL A 360 6.62 2.58 6.64
C VAL A 360 6.18 1.25 6.04
N TYR A 361 7.07 0.26 6.05
CA TYR A 361 6.74 -1.11 5.68
C TYR A 361 6.66 -1.94 6.97
N ALA A 362 5.59 -2.70 7.12
CA ALA A 362 5.47 -3.67 8.19
C ALA A 362 6.40 -4.84 7.88
N TRP A 363 7.45 -5.01 8.68
CA TRP A 363 8.33 -6.16 8.61
C TRP A 363 7.71 -7.31 9.41
N MET A 364 7.40 -8.38 8.69
CA MET A 364 6.59 -9.50 9.16
C MET A 364 7.22 -10.85 8.79
N PRO A 365 7.21 -11.84 9.70
CA PRO A 365 7.57 -13.22 9.36
C PRO A 365 6.65 -13.79 8.28
N VAL A 366 7.15 -14.70 7.46
CA VAL A 366 6.35 -15.45 6.50
C VAL A 366 5.86 -16.75 7.14
N LEU A 367 6.73 -17.45 7.88
CA LEU A 367 6.52 -18.81 8.39
C LEU A 367 6.90 -18.98 9.87
N ALA A 368 7.81 -18.19 10.43
CA ALA A 368 8.45 -18.34 11.73
C ALA A 368 7.60 -17.77 12.87
N TYR A 369 6.53 -18.49 13.20
CA TYR A 369 5.63 -18.16 14.29
C TYR A 369 5.75 -19.21 15.40
N ARG A 370 6.16 -18.78 16.59
CA ARG A 370 6.21 -19.67 17.76
C ARG A 370 4.91 -19.56 18.54
N ASN A 371 4.09 -20.60 18.45
CA ASN A 371 2.84 -20.70 19.18
C ASN A 371 2.52 -22.16 19.53
N LYS A 372 1.51 -22.39 20.35
CA LYS A 372 1.00 -23.73 20.69
C LYS A 372 0.13 -24.28 19.54
N LEU A 373 0.79 -24.63 18.44
CA LEU A 373 0.17 -25.18 17.23
C LEU A 373 0.49 -26.68 17.08
N PRO A 374 -0.33 -27.44 16.33
CA PRO A 374 -0.07 -28.85 16.07
C PRO A 374 1.32 -29.08 15.43
N ASP A 375 2.07 -30.08 15.90
CA ASP A 375 3.41 -30.38 15.36
C ASP A 375 3.40 -30.65 13.85
N ALA A 376 2.31 -31.21 13.32
CA ALA A 376 2.12 -31.47 11.89
C ALA A 376 2.10 -30.20 11.03
N TRP A 377 1.86 -29.03 11.62
CA TRP A 377 1.84 -27.76 10.89
C TRP A 377 3.23 -27.22 10.58
N TYR A 378 4.27 -27.71 11.24
CA TYR A 378 5.63 -27.21 11.06
C TYR A 378 6.35 -27.93 9.93
N VAL A 379 7.27 -27.22 9.29
CA VAL A 379 8.18 -27.78 8.26
C VAL A 379 8.89 -29.00 8.82
N GLN A 380 8.93 -30.06 8.02
CA GLN A 380 9.69 -31.27 8.34
C GLN A 380 10.91 -31.38 7.44
N GLU A 381 12.01 -31.78 8.06
CA GLU A 381 13.30 -32.05 7.44
C GLU A 381 13.46 -33.57 7.28
N TRP A 382 13.98 -34.00 6.14
CA TRP A 382 14.36 -35.39 5.96
C TRP A 382 15.70 -35.68 6.64
N ARG A 383 15.67 -36.44 7.74
CA ARG A 383 16.86 -36.83 8.51
C ARG A 383 16.74 -38.27 8.99
N ASP A 384 17.84 -39.01 8.98
CA ASP A 384 17.88 -40.42 9.41
C ASP A 384 16.87 -41.34 8.67
N GLY A 385 16.61 -41.05 7.39
CA GLY A 385 15.72 -41.84 6.54
C GLY A 385 14.23 -41.66 6.82
N LYS A 386 13.83 -40.58 7.49
CA LYS A 386 12.42 -40.22 7.73
C LYS A 386 12.24 -38.71 7.86
N ALA A 387 11.00 -38.24 7.67
CA ALA A 387 10.62 -36.87 7.98
C ALA A 387 10.59 -36.65 9.51
N GLN A 388 11.17 -35.54 9.96
CA GLN A 388 11.22 -35.12 11.36
C GLN A 388 11.05 -33.60 11.42
N LYS A 389 10.73 -33.03 12.59
CA LYS A 389 10.69 -31.57 12.75
C LYS A 389 12.04 -30.94 12.35
N ALA A 390 11.97 -29.88 11.54
CA ALA A 390 13.14 -29.14 11.07
C ALA A 390 14.01 -28.65 12.23
N SER A 391 15.33 -28.70 12.03
CA SER A 391 16.34 -28.25 13.01
C SER A 391 16.82 -26.81 12.82
N HIS A 392 16.23 -26.09 11.87
CA HIS A 392 16.54 -24.69 11.56
C HIS A 392 16.24 -23.74 12.74
N ILE A 393 16.95 -22.62 12.82
CA ILE A 393 16.75 -21.60 13.86
C ILE A 393 15.31 -21.03 13.84
N TYR A 394 14.80 -20.76 12.64
CA TYR A 394 13.38 -20.49 12.40
C TYR A 394 12.50 -21.73 12.58
N THR A 395 11.56 -21.63 13.52
CA THR A 395 10.43 -22.55 13.75
C THR A 395 9.34 -22.27 12.71
N ARG A 396 9.58 -22.72 11.48
CA ARG A 396 8.75 -22.41 10.30
C ARG A 396 7.49 -23.29 10.25
N LEU A 397 6.35 -22.65 10.08
CA LEU A 397 5.11 -23.28 9.62
C LEU A 397 5.26 -23.73 8.16
N SER A 398 4.67 -24.87 7.82
CA SER A 398 4.70 -25.41 6.47
C SER A 398 3.71 -24.66 5.57
N PRO A 399 4.16 -24.09 4.43
CA PRO A 399 3.25 -23.48 3.45
C PRO A 399 2.37 -24.52 2.75
N PHE A 400 2.65 -25.82 2.90
CA PHE A 400 1.82 -26.90 2.37
C PHE A 400 0.62 -27.21 3.25
N GLN A 401 0.61 -26.75 4.50
CA GLN A 401 -0.49 -26.96 5.44
C GLN A 401 -1.53 -25.85 5.31
N PRO A 402 -2.77 -26.14 4.85
CA PRO A 402 -3.78 -25.12 4.62
C PRO A 402 -4.15 -24.31 5.87
N GLU A 403 -4.25 -24.97 7.01
CA GLU A 403 -4.59 -24.31 8.28
C GLU A 403 -3.46 -23.40 8.76
N ALA A 404 -2.20 -23.77 8.53
CA ALA A 404 -1.06 -22.92 8.83
C ALA A 404 -1.05 -21.67 7.94
N ARG A 405 -1.32 -21.81 6.63
CA ARG A 405 -1.46 -20.66 5.73
C ARG A 405 -2.60 -19.73 6.15
N GLN A 406 -3.75 -20.29 6.55
CA GLN A 406 -4.88 -19.51 7.03
C GLN A 406 -4.54 -18.75 8.32
N PHE A 407 -3.87 -19.39 9.28
CA PHE A 407 -3.40 -18.77 10.52
C PHE A 407 -2.51 -17.53 10.25
N VAL A 408 -1.53 -17.66 9.35
CA VAL A 408 -0.67 -16.54 8.97
C VAL A 408 -1.46 -15.47 8.21
N ALA A 409 -2.33 -15.87 7.26
CA ALA A 409 -3.14 -14.93 6.50
C ALA A 409 -4.05 -14.08 7.40
N GLU A 410 -4.61 -14.64 8.46
CA GLU A 410 -5.45 -13.93 9.44
C GLU A 410 -4.65 -12.94 10.29
N ILE A 411 -3.37 -13.22 10.60
CA ILE A 411 -2.45 -12.27 11.25
C ILE A 411 -2.18 -11.07 10.32
N TYR A 412 -1.86 -11.31 9.05
CA TYR A 412 -1.65 -10.24 8.06
C TYR A 412 -2.92 -9.43 7.82
N GLU A 413 -4.08 -10.10 7.82
CA GLU A 413 -5.38 -9.44 7.77
C GLU A 413 -5.55 -8.45 8.94
N ASP A 414 -5.29 -8.89 10.16
CA ASP A 414 -5.40 -8.05 11.37
C ASP A 414 -4.40 -6.89 11.37
N LEU A 415 -3.18 -7.11 10.86
CA LEU A 415 -2.21 -6.02 10.64
C LEU A 415 -2.82 -4.93 9.73
N GLY A 416 -3.33 -5.31 8.55
CA GLY A 416 -3.97 -4.37 7.63
C GLY A 416 -5.20 -3.68 8.24
N LYS A 417 -5.91 -4.39 9.12
CA LYS A 417 -7.13 -3.97 9.80
C LYS A 417 -6.89 -2.84 10.82
N TYR A 418 -5.87 -2.98 11.65
CA TYR A 418 -5.64 -2.12 12.82
C TYR A 418 -4.54 -1.07 12.62
N CYS A 419 -3.69 -1.22 11.60
CA CYS A 419 -2.51 -0.38 11.43
C CYS A 419 -2.51 0.41 10.11
N ASN A 420 -1.92 1.61 10.09
CA ASN A 420 -1.70 2.41 8.88
C ASN A 420 -0.21 2.40 8.49
N PHE A 421 0.08 1.83 7.32
CA PHE A 421 1.43 1.67 6.76
C PHE A 421 1.37 1.66 5.22
N ASP A 422 2.54 1.71 4.57
CA ASP A 422 2.68 1.90 3.11
C ASP A 422 3.17 0.64 2.37
N GLY A 423 3.66 -0.37 3.09
CA GLY A 423 4.11 -1.62 2.49
C GLY A 423 4.32 -2.76 3.48
N ILE A 424 4.71 -3.92 2.95
CA ILE A 424 5.07 -5.10 3.72
C ILE A 424 6.50 -5.47 3.33
N LEU A 425 7.36 -5.71 4.33
CA LEU A 425 8.59 -6.44 4.16
C LEU A 425 8.36 -7.87 4.65
N PHE A 426 8.40 -8.83 3.74
CA PHE A 426 8.41 -10.25 4.07
C PHE A 426 9.82 -10.65 4.54
N HIS A 427 9.90 -11.20 5.74
CA HIS A 427 11.14 -11.65 6.36
C HIS A 427 11.82 -12.76 5.54
N ASP A 428 13.12 -12.94 5.77
CA ASP A 428 13.96 -13.98 5.14
C ASP A 428 13.65 -15.42 5.61
N ASP A 429 12.72 -15.61 6.54
CA ASP A 429 12.34 -16.91 7.12
C ASP A 429 11.54 -17.80 6.15
N GLY A 430 11.03 -17.23 5.06
CA GLY A 430 10.38 -17.91 3.95
C GLY A 430 11.34 -18.74 3.10
N ILE A 431 12.15 -19.60 3.71
CA ILE A 431 13.10 -20.48 3.03
C ILE A 431 12.76 -21.94 3.29
N LEU A 432 13.16 -22.81 2.37
CA LEU A 432 13.14 -24.27 2.54
C LEU A 432 14.46 -24.82 2.03
N SER A 433 15.14 -25.62 2.86
CA SER A 433 16.38 -26.27 2.45
C SER A 433 16.12 -27.31 1.36
N ASP A 434 17.19 -27.86 0.80
CA ASP A 434 17.10 -28.98 -0.12
C ASP A 434 16.53 -30.23 0.57
N TYR A 435 16.58 -30.36 1.89
CA TYR A 435 15.98 -31.47 2.64
C TYR A 435 14.56 -31.21 3.14
N GLU A 436 13.97 -30.07 2.77
CA GLU A 436 12.67 -29.58 3.26
C GLU A 436 11.77 -29.12 2.10
N ASP A 437 10.44 -29.14 2.22
CA ASP A 437 9.65 -29.73 3.30
C ASP A 437 9.35 -31.21 2.97
N ALA A 438 9.71 -32.11 3.87
CA ALA A 438 9.54 -33.55 3.75
C ALA A 438 8.27 -34.07 4.44
N SER A 439 7.39 -33.18 4.89
CA SER A 439 6.11 -33.56 5.50
C SER A 439 5.26 -34.40 4.52
N PRO A 440 4.41 -35.32 5.03
CA PRO A 440 3.50 -36.10 4.18
C PRO A 440 2.67 -35.24 3.24
N GLU A 441 2.18 -34.10 3.72
CA GLU A 441 1.39 -33.13 2.97
C GLU A 441 2.20 -32.47 1.85
N ALA A 442 3.45 -32.07 2.12
CA ALA A 442 4.33 -31.49 1.11
C ALA A 442 4.70 -32.50 0.01
N LEU A 443 4.98 -33.76 0.38
CA LEU A 443 5.29 -34.82 -0.58
C LEU A 443 4.07 -35.23 -1.42
N ALA A 444 2.88 -35.27 -0.81
CA ALA A 444 1.63 -35.49 -1.52
C ALA A 444 1.35 -34.35 -2.51
N PHE A 445 1.47 -33.09 -2.07
CA PHE A 445 1.31 -31.91 -2.94
C PHE A 445 2.31 -31.92 -4.10
N THR A 446 3.58 -32.26 -3.82
CA THR A 446 4.64 -32.41 -4.83
C THR A 446 4.25 -33.42 -5.91
N HIS A 447 3.59 -34.51 -5.54
CA HIS A 447 3.14 -35.51 -6.50
C HIS A 447 1.87 -35.11 -7.24
N GLU A 448 0.84 -34.77 -6.49
CA GLU A 448 -0.53 -34.60 -7.01
C GLU A 448 -0.70 -33.29 -7.77
N VAL A 449 0.00 -32.23 -7.35
CA VAL A 449 -0.14 -30.88 -7.92
C VAL A 449 0.99 -30.56 -8.87
N TRP A 450 2.24 -30.88 -8.52
CA TRP A 450 3.40 -30.56 -9.36
C TRP A 450 3.79 -31.66 -10.35
N GLY A 451 3.24 -32.87 -10.20
CA GLY A 451 3.57 -34.02 -11.05
C GLY A 451 5.01 -34.52 -10.87
N LEU A 452 5.70 -34.09 -9.81
CA LEU A 452 7.03 -34.57 -9.45
C LEU A 452 6.92 -35.88 -8.63
N PRO A 453 8.01 -36.61 -8.39
CA PRO A 453 7.96 -37.78 -7.50
C PRO A 453 7.57 -37.40 -6.06
N GLY A 454 6.56 -38.03 -5.47
CA GLY A 454 6.19 -37.84 -4.05
C GLY A 454 7.05 -38.61 -3.04
N GLN A 455 8.26 -39.00 -3.43
CA GLN A 455 9.19 -39.78 -2.60
C GLN A 455 10.50 -39.01 -2.50
N PHE A 456 10.92 -38.70 -1.28
CA PHE A 456 12.09 -37.85 -1.02
C PHE A 456 13.35 -38.35 -1.75
N GLU A 457 13.62 -39.65 -1.69
CA GLU A 457 14.81 -40.24 -2.32
C GLU A 457 14.81 -40.11 -3.84
N LYS A 458 13.62 -40.08 -4.47
CA LYS A 458 13.49 -39.83 -5.91
C LYS A 458 13.67 -38.35 -6.25
N LEU A 459 13.19 -37.45 -5.40
CA LEU A 459 13.45 -36.01 -5.54
C LEU A 459 14.95 -35.72 -5.41
N HIS A 460 15.66 -36.46 -4.55
CA HIS A 460 17.11 -36.31 -4.34
C HIS A 460 18.01 -37.10 -5.28
N ALA A 461 17.45 -37.88 -6.21
CA ALA A 461 18.21 -38.81 -7.05
C ALA A 461 19.21 -38.11 -7.98
N THR A 462 18.90 -36.89 -8.46
CA THR A 462 19.77 -36.10 -9.35
C THR A 462 19.72 -34.61 -8.98
N GLY A 463 20.76 -33.86 -9.35
CA GLY A 463 20.77 -32.40 -9.17
C GLY A 463 19.63 -31.71 -9.92
N ASP A 464 19.36 -32.12 -11.17
CA ASP A 464 18.26 -31.58 -11.97
C ASP A 464 16.89 -31.76 -11.29
N MET A 465 16.67 -32.90 -10.63
CA MET A 465 15.42 -33.15 -9.92
C MET A 465 15.30 -32.28 -8.66
N ARG A 466 16.38 -32.11 -7.90
CA ARG A 466 16.39 -31.23 -6.72
C ARG A 466 16.16 -29.78 -7.10
N LEU A 467 16.79 -29.31 -8.17
CA LEU A 467 16.58 -27.97 -8.69
C LEU A 467 15.15 -27.77 -9.23
N ALA A 468 14.61 -28.75 -9.98
CA ALA A 468 13.23 -28.71 -10.45
C ALA A 468 12.22 -28.65 -9.28
N TRP A 469 12.48 -29.37 -8.19
CA TRP A 469 11.68 -29.29 -6.97
C TRP A 469 11.85 -27.95 -6.26
N ALA A 470 13.07 -27.44 -6.16
CA ALA A 470 13.37 -26.14 -5.57
C ALA A 470 12.66 -24.99 -6.28
N HIS A 471 12.64 -24.96 -7.62
CA HIS A 471 11.87 -23.97 -8.38
C HIS A 471 10.38 -23.96 -8.00
N ARG A 472 9.80 -25.13 -7.73
CA ARG A 472 8.40 -25.23 -7.28
C ARG A 472 8.22 -24.72 -5.85
N LYS A 473 9.17 -24.98 -4.95
CA LYS A 473 9.18 -24.45 -3.59
C LYS A 473 9.29 -22.93 -3.58
N THR A 474 10.23 -22.36 -4.34
CA THR A 474 10.41 -20.91 -4.51
C THR A 474 9.09 -20.25 -4.95
N GLU A 475 8.50 -20.77 -6.02
CA GLU A 475 7.26 -20.25 -6.57
C GLU A 475 6.09 -20.34 -5.58
N LEU A 476 5.96 -21.45 -4.84
CA LEU A 476 4.93 -21.62 -3.81
C LEU A 476 5.02 -20.57 -2.71
N ILE A 477 6.22 -20.30 -2.20
CA ILE A 477 6.42 -19.31 -1.13
C ILE A 477 6.13 -17.91 -1.68
N SER A 478 6.56 -17.60 -2.92
CA SER A 478 6.23 -16.32 -3.55
C SER A 478 4.72 -16.13 -3.74
N GLN A 479 4.01 -17.14 -4.23
CA GLN A 479 2.54 -17.13 -4.35
C GLN A 479 1.84 -17.01 -3.00
N PHE A 480 2.39 -17.64 -1.96
CA PHE A 480 1.85 -17.47 -0.61
C PHE A 480 2.01 -16.03 -0.12
N THR A 481 3.17 -15.41 -0.32
CA THR A 481 3.33 -13.98 0.02
C THR A 481 2.45 -13.05 -0.81
N ASP A 482 2.12 -13.39 -2.07
CA ASP A 482 1.13 -12.66 -2.86
C ASP A 482 -0.28 -12.78 -2.25
N GLU A 483 -0.64 -13.96 -1.74
CA GLU A 483 -1.88 -14.17 -1.00
C GLU A 483 -1.92 -13.27 0.25
N LEU A 484 -0.85 -13.27 1.05
CA LEU A 484 -0.73 -12.42 2.25
C LEU A 484 -0.86 -10.93 1.92
N ALA A 485 -0.14 -10.46 0.90
CA ALA A 485 -0.25 -9.08 0.42
C ALA A 485 -1.67 -8.75 -0.06
N SER A 486 -2.34 -9.69 -0.75
CA SER A 486 -3.71 -9.51 -1.22
C SER A 486 -4.71 -9.39 -0.07
N ARG A 487 -4.53 -10.15 1.02
CA ARG A 487 -5.33 -10.01 2.26
C ARG A 487 -5.16 -8.62 2.86
N VAL A 488 -3.95 -8.09 2.92
CA VAL A 488 -3.69 -6.74 3.44
C VAL A 488 -4.28 -5.67 2.52
N ARG A 489 -4.22 -5.84 1.20
CA ARG A 489 -4.75 -4.88 0.21
C ARG A 489 -6.26 -4.66 0.32
N ILE A 490 -7.01 -5.57 0.93
CA ILE A 490 -8.42 -5.35 1.27
C ILE A 490 -8.59 -4.12 2.15
N TYR A 491 -7.68 -3.91 3.10
CA TYR A 491 -7.70 -2.81 4.05
C TYR A 491 -6.76 -1.65 3.67
N ARG A 492 -5.68 -1.97 2.94
CA ARG A 492 -4.64 -1.02 2.51
C ARG A 492 -4.29 -1.23 1.04
N PRO A 493 -5.14 -0.81 0.09
CA PRO A 493 -5.01 -1.17 -1.33
C PRO A 493 -3.73 -0.65 -2.00
N ALA A 494 -3.14 0.41 -1.45
CA ALA A 494 -1.94 1.04 -1.99
C ALA A 494 -0.62 0.38 -1.56
N ILE A 495 -0.65 -0.66 -0.71
CA ILE A 495 0.59 -1.21 -0.17
C ILE A 495 1.52 -1.75 -1.25
N LYS A 496 2.81 -1.52 -1.02
CA LYS A 496 3.92 -2.09 -1.76
C LYS A 496 4.48 -3.32 -1.06
N THR A 497 5.13 -4.20 -1.81
CA THR A 497 5.77 -5.41 -1.25
C THR A 497 7.27 -5.38 -1.43
N ALA A 498 7.98 -5.76 -0.37
CA ALA A 498 9.40 -6.04 -0.38
C ALA A 498 9.61 -7.41 0.27
N ARG A 499 10.70 -8.10 -0.08
CA ARG A 499 11.09 -9.33 0.59
C ARG A 499 12.60 -9.41 0.74
N ASN A 500 13.05 -9.81 1.92
CA ASN A 500 14.45 -10.09 2.18
C ASN A 500 14.94 -11.25 1.31
N PHE A 501 16.12 -11.07 0.74
CA PHE A 501 16.73 -11.99 -0.21
C PHE A 501 18.19 -12.22 0.18
N TYR A 502 18.55 -13.48 0.44
CA TYR A 502 19.92 -13.84 0.74
C TYR A 502 20.84 -13.50 -0.43
N ALA A 503 22.07 -13.11 -0.16
CA ALA A 503 23.01 -12.72 -1.22
C ALA A 503 23.42 -13.90 -2.11
N LEU A 504 23.51 -15.12 -1.54
CA LEU A 504 24.06 -16.28 -2.25
C LEU A 504 23.22 -16.70 -3.48
N PRO A 505 21.87 -16.78 -3.44
CA PRO A 505 21.08 -17.07 -4.63
C PRO A 505 21.22 -16.09 -5.79
N LEU A 506 21.67 -14.84 -5.56
CA LEU A 506 22.03 -13.94 -6.66
C LEU A 506 23.41 -14.29 -7.23
N LEU A 507 24.39 -14.52 -6.38
CA LEU A 507 25.78 -14.78 -6.78
C LEU A 507 25.97 -16.17 -7.39
N LYS A 508 25.19 -17.15 -6.93
CA LYS A 508 25.25 -18.56 -7.29
C LYS A 508 23.82 -19.09 -7.45
N PRO A 509 23.15 -18.87 -8.60
CA PRO A 509 21.72 -19.20 -8.77
C PRO A 509 21.33 -20.64 -8.45
N TYR A 510 22.24 -21.60 -8.58
CA TYR A 510 21.99 -23.00 -8.19
C TYR A 510 21.74 -23.20 -6.69
N SER A 511 22.10 -22.23 -5.83
CA SER A 511 21.79 -22.26 -4.40
C SER A 511 20.30 -22.09 -4.09
N GLU A 512 19.48 -21.75 -5.10
CA GLU A 512 18.02 -21.86 -4.99
C GLU A 512 17.60 -23.22 -4.43
N GLU A 513 18.36 -24.29 -4.73
CA GLU A 513 18.15 -25.65 -4.24
C GLU A 513 17.94 -25.73 -2.71
N TRP A 514 18.71 -24.96 -1.94
CA TRP A 514 18.67 -24.97 -0.47
C TRP A 514 18.24 -23.65 0.18
N TYR A 515 17.82 -22.67 -0.61
CA TYR A 515 17.19 -21.44 -0.11
C TYR A 515 15.70 -21.34 -0.48
N ALA A 516 15.26 -22.00 -1.57
CA ALA A 516 13.96 -21.74 -2.20
C ALA A 516 13.75 -20.23 -2.48
N GLN A 517 14.80 -19.57 -2.96
CA GLN A 517 14.81 -18.18 -3.38
C GLN A 517 15.45 -18.06 -4.76
N SER A 518 14.81 -17.30 -5.65
CA SER A 518 15.30 -16.99 -6.99
C SER A 518 15.13 -15.50 -7.27
N PHE A 519 16.19 -14.85 -7.74
CA PHE A 519 16.13 -13.41 -8.01
C PHE A 519 15.13 -13.08 -9.12
N GLU A 520 14.99 -13.96 -10.12
CA GLU A 520 14.00 -13.81 -11.20
C GLU A 520 12.57 -13.89 -10.66
N SER A 521 12.26 -14.88 -9.82
CA SER A 521 10.95 -14.99 -9.17
C SER A 521 10.69 -13.77 -8.29
N PHE A 522 11.66 -13.33 -7.48
CA PHE A 522 11.49 -12.16 -6.62
C PHE A 522 11.21 -10.87 -7.42
N LEU A 523 11.88 -10.67 -8.56
CA LEU A 523 11.60 -9.56 -9.46
C LEU A 523 10.21 -9.66 -10.12
N ALA A 524 9.62 -10.85 -10.23
CA ALA A 524 8.25 -11.02 -10.73
C ALA A 524 7.18 -10.70 -9.67
N HIS A 525 7.41 -11.10 -8.42
CA HIS A 525 6.39 -11.06 -7.36
C HIS A 525 6.40 -9.79 -6.48
N TYR A 526 7.55 -9.17 -6.26
CA TYR A 526 7.66 -8.05 -5.29
C TYR A 526 7.87 -6.71 -5.97
N ASP A 527 7.38 -5.61 -5.38
CA ASP A 527 7.77 -4.26 -5.84
C ASP A 527 9.29 -4.04 -5.64
N TYR A 528 9.84 -4.57 -4.53
CA TYR A 528 11.26 -4.47 -4.19
C TYR A 528 11.88 -5.79 -3.73
N VAL A 529 13.15 -6.00 -4.05
CA VAL A 529 13.98 -7.12 -3.56
C VAL A 529 15.01 -6.54 -2.61
N ALA A 530 14.92 -6.90 -1.33
CA ALA A 530 15.82 -6.41 -0.28
C ALA A 530 16.98 -7.40 -0.12
N ILE A 531 18.08 -7.18 -0.85
CA ILE A 531 19.24 -8.05 -0.79
C ILE A 531 20.02 -7.76 0.49
N GLU A 532 20.27 -8.78 1.28
CA GLU A 532 21.11 -8.73 2.48
C GLU A 532 22.58 -8.64 2.09
N ALA A 533 23.00 -7.44 1.69
CA ALA A 533 24.34 -7.13 1.23
C ALA A 533 25.28 -6.84 2.42
N MET A 534 25.40 -7.80 3.34
CA MET A 534 26.15 -7.66 4.59
C MET A 534 27.45 -8.47 4.53
N PRO A 535 28.52 -7.95 3.89
CA PRO A 535 29.70 -8.75 3.54
C PRO A 535 30.46 -9.31 4.75
N PHE A 536 30.32 -8.71 5.94
CA PHE A 536 30.98 -9.21 7.14
C PHE A 536 30.19 -10.34 7.82
N MET A 537 28.85 -10.34 7.72
CA MET A 537 28.03 -11.49 8.10
C MET A 537 28.23 -12.67 7.15
N GLU A 538 28.45 -12.37 5.87
CA GLU A 538 28.78 -13.36 4.82
C GLU A 538 30.26 -13.78 4.81
N GLU A 539 31.05 -13.32 5.79
CA GLU A 539 32.50 -13.60 5.93
C GLU A 539 33.30 -13.38 4.63
N ALA A 540 32.92 -12.39 3.83
CA ALA A 540 33.54 -12.12 2.54
C ALA A 540 34.99 -11.66 2.70
N GLU A 541 35.95 -12.41 2.14
CA GLU A 541 37.38 -12.08 2.20
C GLU A 541 37.72 -10.69 1.62
N ARG A 542 36.98 -10.26 0.58
CA ARG A 542 37.17 -8.99 -0.12
C ARG A 542 35.83 -8.24 -0.21
N PRO A 543 35.38 -7.56 0.87
CA PRO A 543 34.03 -6.99 0.99
C PRO A 543 33.61 -6.08 -0.16
N LEU A 544 34.50 -5.18 -0.60
CA LEU A 544 34.18 -4.24 -1.69
C LEU A 544 33.99 -4.95 -3.02
N GLU A 545 34.81 -5.96 -3.33
CA GLU A 545 34.69 -6.72 -4.58
C GLU A 545 33.41 -7.56 -4.59
N TRP A 546 33.07 -8.14 -3.43
CA TRP A 546 31.83 -8.89 -3.25
C TRP A 546 30.58 -8.02 -3.45
N LEU A 547 30.57 -6.80 -2.89
CA LEU A 547 29.48 -5.83 -3.11
C LEU A 547 29.37 -5.41 -4.58
N VAL A 548 30.50 -5.15 -5.25
CA VAL A 548 30.51 -4.85 -6.69
C VAL A 548 29.96 -6.01 -7.50
N GLN A 549 30.27 -7.25 -7.11
CA GLN A 549 29.73 -8.44 -7.75
C GLN A 549 28.20 -8.51 -7.61
N LEU A 550 27.64 -8.28 -6.43
CA LEU A 550 26.18 -8.25 -6.24
C LEU A 550 25.49 -7.22 -7.16
N VAL A 551 26.03 -6.00 -7.23
CA VAL A 551 25.48 -4.96 -8.11
C VAL A 551 25.52 -5.40 -9.58
N ASN A 552 26.64 -5.96 -10.02
CA ASN A 552 26.81 -6.41 -11.39
C ASN A 552 25.87 -7.58 -11.73
N GLU A 553 25.66 -8.53 -10.82
CA GLU A 553 24.74 -9.65 -11.02
C GLU A 553 23.28 -9.15 -11.07
N ALA A 554 22.87 -8.28 -10.15
CA ALA A 554 21.53 -7.69 -10.17
C ALA A 554 21.27 -6.91 -11.47
N ALA A 555 22.28 -6.21 -12.00
CA ALA A 555 22.18 -5.44 -13.23
C ALA A 555 21.97 -6.29 -14.50
N ARG A 556 22.23 -7.61 -14.45
CA ARG A 556 21.96 -8.52 -15.59
C ARG A 556 20.47 -8.75 -15.82
N TYR A 557 19.64 -8.51 -14.82
CA TYR A 557 18.19 -8.73 -14.90
C TYR A 557 17.47 -7.45 -15.32
N PRO A 558 16.50 -7.51 -16.25
CA PRO A 558 15.66 -6.37 -16.61
C PRO A 558 14.96 -5.80 -15.37
N GLY A 559 15.19 -4.52 -15.09
CA GLY A 559 14.64 -3.86 -13.89
C GLY A 559 15.31 -4.25 -12.57
N GLY A 560 16.35 -5.09 -12.58
CA GLY A 560 17.04 -5.57 -11.38
C GLY A 560 17.54 -4.42 -10.50
N LEU A 561 18.30 -3.48 -11.04
CA LEU A 561 18.76 -2.30 -10.28
C LEU A 561 17.62 -1.36 -9.85
N LYS A 562 16.51 -1.33 -10.60
CA LYS A 562 15.37 -0.45 -10.29
C LYS A 562 14.59 -0.95 -9.08
N LYS A 563 14.46 -2.27 -8.94
CA LYS A 563 13.67 -2.93 -7.89
C LYS A 563 14.52 -3.43 -6.72
N THR A 564 15.84 -3.34 -6.78
CA THR A 564 16.71 -3.85 -5.70
C THR A 564 17.02 -2.78 -4.67
N VAL A 565 16.88 -3.15 -3.40
CA VAL A 565 17.42 -2.43 -2.24
C VAL A 565 18.60 -3.26 -1.73
N PHE A 566 19.80 -2.66 -1.69
CA PHE A 566 20.98 -3.30 -1.11
C PHE A 566 21.08 -2.94 0.37
N GLU A 567 20.76 -3.89 1.24
CA GLU A 567 20.76 -3.71 2.69
C GLU A 567 22.18 -3.92 3.23
N LEU A 568 22.78 -2.84 3.71
CA LEU A 568 24.10 -2.86 4.32
C LEU A 568 23.93 -2.92 5.84
N GLN A 569 24.84 -3.62 6.51
CA GLN A 569 24.96 -3.51 7.96
C GLN A 569 25.32 -2.07 8.37
N ALA A 570 24.60 -1.52 9.34
CA ALA A 570 24.95 -0.26 9.97
C ALA A 570 25.91 -0.54 11.13
N VAL A 571 27.14 -0.01 11.05
CA VAL A 571 28.16 -0.10 12.12
C VAL A 571 28.08 1.10 13.03
#